data_AF-A0A1B6NPZ7-F1
#
_entry.id   AF-A0A1B6NPZ7-F1
#
_cell.length_a   1.000
_cell.length_b   1.000
_cell.length_c   1.000
_cell.angle_alpha   90.00
_cell.angle_beta   90.00
_cell.angle_gamma   90.00
#
_symmetry.space_group_name_H-M   'P 1'
#
loop_
_entity.id
_entity.type
_entity.pdbx_description
1 polymer ?
#
loop_
_entity_poly.entity_id
_entity_poly.type
_entity_poly.pdbx_seq_one_letter_code
_entity_poly.pdbx_strand_id
1 'polypeptide(L)'
;MERDRALSVNIPAGVETGTRIRLAGEGEAGLRGGPAGDLYIFVEVQDHAIFLRDGKTLACQVPVSMATAALGGEVEVPTIDGGAP
;
A
#
# COMPACT_ATOMS: atom_id res chain seq x y z
N MET A 1 13.83 5.29 -29.55
CA MET A 1 13.91 6.58 -28.84
C MET A 1 13.13 6.38 -27.56
N GLU A 2 13.83 6.13 -26.47
CA GLU A 2 13.22 6.05 -25.13
C GLU A 2 12.85 7.48 -24.72
N ARG A 3 11.61 7.69 -24.28
CA ARG A 3 11.10 9.00 -23.85
C ARG A 3 10.66 8.86 -22.40
N ASP A 4 11.33 9.58 -21.53
CA ASP A 4 10.89 9.70 -20.14
C ASP A 4 9.56 10.46 -20.08
N ARG A 5 8.59 9.89 -19.37
CA ARG A 5 7.27 10.48 -19.14
C ARG A 5 6.93 10.38 -17.67
N ALA A 6 6.51 11.49 -17.09
CA ALA A 6 5.91 11.49 -15.76
C ALA A 6 4.40 11.27 -15.89
N LEU A 7 3.88 10.27 -15.18
CA LEU A 7 2.46 9.94 -15.14
C LEU A 7 1.97 10.01 -13.69
N SER A 8 0.85 10.69 -13.47
CA SER A 8 0.19 10.71 -12.16
C SER A 8 -0.74 9.51 -12.05
N VAL A 9 -0.58 8.75 -10.97
CA VAL A 9 -1.36 7.55 -10.70
C VAL A 9 -2.07 7.70 -9.37
N ASN A 10 -3.40 7.60 -9.39
CA ASN A 10 -4.18 7.54 -8.16
C ASN A 10 -4.21 6.09 -7.67
N ILE A 11 -3.65 5.85 -6.48
CA ILE A 11 -3.73 4.54 -5.81
C ILE A 11 -4.96 4.57 -4.89
N PRO A 12 -6.02 3.79 -5.17
CA PRO A 12 -7.21 3.78 -4.33
C PRO A 12 -6.89 3.30 -2.90
N ALA A 13 -7.63 3.81 -1.92
CA ALA A 13 -7.53 3.32 -0.56
C ALA A 13 -7.88 1.82 -0.48
N GLY A 14 -7.10 1.07 0.30
CA GLY A 14 -7.36 -0.35 0.56
C GLY A 14 -6.81 -1.32 -0.47
N VAL A 15 -6.07 -0.87 -1.50
CA VAL A 15 -5.39 -1.81 -2.42
C VAL A 15 -4.43 -2.74 -1.69
N GLU A 16 -4.21 -3.90 -2.28
CA GLU A 16 -3.37 -4.99 -1.75
C GLU A 16 -2.29 -5.37 -2.76
N THR A 17 -1.26 -6.09 -2.29
CA THR A 17 -0.25 -6.68 -3.17
C THR A 17 -0.91 -7.51 -4.26
N GLY A 18 -0.49 -7.32 -5.51
CA GLY A 18 -1.08 -7.97 -6.69
C GLY A 18 -2.23 -7.19 -7.34
N THR A 19 -2.67 -6.07 -6.75
CA THR A 19 -3.64 -5.17 -7.40
C THR A 19 -3.05 -4.63 -8.72
N ARG A 20 -3.88 -4.61 -9.77
CA ARG A 20 -3.50 -4.14 -11.11
C ARG A 20 -4.23 -2.85 -11.43
N ILE A 21 -3.47 -1.79 -11.72
CA ILE A 21 -4.01 -0.50 -12.16
C ILE A 21 -3.71 -0.32 -13.65
N ARG A 22 -4.73 -0.03 -14.45
CA ARG A 22 -4.61 0.20 -15.90
C ARG A 22 -4.64 1.69 -16.19
N LEU A 23 -3.64 2.17 -16.91
CA LEU A 23 -3.59 3.50 -17.50
C LEU A 23 -3.80 3.36 -19.01
N ALA A 24 -5.02 3.68 -19.47
CA ALA A 24 -5.41 3.48 -20.85
C ALA A 24 -4.68 4.44 -21.81
N GLY A 25 -4.12 3.91 -22.90
CA GLY A 25 -3.39 4.71 -23.89
C GLY A 25 -2.02 5.24 -23.43
N GLU A 26 -1.54 4.81 -22.25
CA GLU A 26 -0.25 5.23 -21.70
C GLU A 26 0.89 4.21 -21.93
N GLY A 27 0.60 3.14 -22.66
CA GLY A 27 1.59 2.14 -23.06
C GLY A 27 2.42 2.57 -24.27
N GLU A 28 3.10 1.59 -24.89
CA GLU A 28 3.95 1.84 -26.04
C GLU A 28 3.17 2.32 -27.27
N ALA A 29 3.86 3.08 -28.13
CA ALA A 29 3.29 3.56 -29.38
C ALA A 29 2.88 2.40 -30.31
N GLY A 30 1.71 2.52 -30.92
CA GLY A 30 1.21 1.52 -31.87
C GLY A 30 1.99 1.48 -33.18
N LEU A 31 2.01 0.31 -33.81
CA LEU A 31 2.60 0.12 -35.14
C LEU A 31 1.89 0.99 -36.19
N ARG A 32 2.65 1.59 -37.11
CA ARG A 32 2.14 2.36 -38.28
C ARG A 32 1.16 3.49 -37.91
N GLY A 33 1.37 4.16 -36.79
CA GLY A 33 0.49 5.24 -36.33
C GLY A 33 -0.80 4.75 -35.65
N GLY A 34 -0.85 3.46 -35.28
CA GLY A 34 -1.90 2.93 -34.42
C GLY A 34 -1.90 3.57 -33.03
N PRO A 35 -3.01 3.43 -32.28
CA PRO A 35 -3.12 3.96 -30.93
C PRO A 35 -2.05 3.35 -30.01
N ALA A 36 -1.67 4.10 -28.99
CA ALA A 36 -0.81 3.56 -27.94
C ALA A 36 -1.50 2.42 -27.18
N GLY A 37 -0.71 1.48 -26.68
CA GLY A 37 -1.18 0.44 -25.78
C GLY A 37 -1.53 0.99 -24.41
N ASP A 38 -1.75 0.09 -23.46
CA ASP A 38 -2.02 0.45 -22.07
C ASP A 38 -0.81 0.16 -21.19
N LEU A 39 -0.65 0.97 -20.14
CA LEU A 39 0.32 0.72 -19.10
C LEU A 39 -0.36 0.04 -17.90
N TYR A 40 0.17 -1.11 -17.50
CA TYR A 40 -0.29 -1.84 -16.32
C TYR A 40 0.70 -1.66 -15.17
N ILE A 41 0.19 -1.25 -14.02
CA ILE A 41 0.94 -1.09 -12.78
C ILE A 41 0.54 -2.21 -11.84
N PHE A 42 1.53 -2.92 -11.32
CA PHE A 42 1.36 -3.96 -10.31
C PHE A 42 1.76 -3.39 -8.96
N VAL A 43 0.82 -3.35 -8.03
CA VAL A 43 1.05 -2.83 -6.69
C VAL A 43 1.67 -3.93 -5.83
N GLU A 44 2.74 -3.58 -5.12
CA GLU A 44 3.33 -4.39 -4.06
C GLU A 44 3.39 -3.54 -2.80
N VAL A 45 2.75 -4.03 -1.73
CA VAL A 45 2.77 -3.37 -0.43
C VAL A 45 4.01 -3.83 0.30
N GLN A 46 4.85 -2.88 0.71
CA GLN A 46 6.04 -3.17 1.50
C GLN A 46 5.67 -3.57 2.93
N ASP A 47 6.40 -4.54 3.48
CA ASP A 47 6.26 -4.94 4.87
C ASP A 47 6.52 -3.75 5.82
N HIS A 48 5.64 -3.60 6.81
CA HIS A 48 5.78 -2.57 7.83
C HIS A 48 6.47 -3.13 9.08
N ALA A 49 7.36 -2.36 9.70
CA ALA A 49 8.15 -2.81 10.84
C ALA A 49 7.32 -3.17 12.09
N ILE A 50 6.13 -2.58 12.22
CA ILE A 50 5.25 -2.71 13.40
C ILE A 50 3.95 -3.45 13.06
N PHE A 51 3.46 -3.28 11.82
CA PHE A 51 2.11 -3.69 11.45
C PHE A 51 2.18 -4.85 10.47
N LEU A 52 1.42 -5.89 10.76
CA LEU A 52 1.09 -6.94 9.81
C LEU A 52 -0.32 -6.67 9.29
N ARG A 53 -0.48 -6.67 7.96
CA ARG A 53 -1.79 -6.52 7.31
C ARG A 53 -2.23 -7.84 6.71
N ASP A 54 -3.42 -8.29 7.10
CA ASP A 54 -4.13 -9.40 6.47
C ASP A 54 -5.50 -8.90 5.99
N GLY A 55 -5.58 -8.60 4.70
CA GLY A 55 -6.76 -7.99 4.08
C GLY A 55 -7.15 -6.66 4.73
N LYS A 56 -8.25 -6.68 5.47
CA LYS A 56 -8.79 -5.52 6.23
C LYS A 56 -8.37 -5.50 7.71
N THR A 57 -7.64 -6.51 8.17
CA THR A 57 -7.16 -6.62 9.54
C THR A 57 -5.74 -6.10 9.65
N LEU A 58 -5.49 -5.27 10.66
CA LEU A 58 -4.15 -4.87 11.07
C LEU A 58 -3.84 -5.49 12.43
N ALA A 59 -2.64 -6.07 12.55
CA ALA A 59 -2.11 -6.61 13.78
C ALA A 59 -0.77 -5.95 14.10
N CYS A 60 -0.48 -5.74 15.39
CA CYS A 60 0.84 -5.35 15.88
C CYS A 60 1.12 -6.08 17.20
N GLN A 61 2.40 -6.19 17.56
CA GLN A 61 2.81 -6.69 18.87
C GLN A 61 3.17 -5.50 19.76
N VAL A 62 2.50 -5.40 20.91
CA VAL A 62 2.79 -4.39 21.92
C VAL A 62 3.38 -5.08 23.15
N PRO A 63 4.64 -4.79 23.52
CA PRO A 63 5.23 -5.38 24.71
C PRO A 63 4.55 -4.84 25.97
N VAL A 64 4.13 -5.73 26.85
CA VAL A 64 3.52 -5.38 28.13
C VAL A 64 4.34 -5.93 29.29
N SER A 65 4.41 -5.18 30.39
CA SER A 65 5.06 -5.67 31.60
C SER A 65 4.23 -6.82 32.22
N MET A 66 4.89 -7.78 32.86
CA MET A 66 4.18 -8.89 33.53
C MET A 66 3.20 -8.36 34.61
N ALA A 67 3.56 -7.29 35.31
CA ALA A 67 2.70 -6.68 36.31
C ALA A 67 1.41 -6.12 35.69
N THR A 68 1.52 -5.38 34.57
CA THR A 68 0.36 -4.85 33.82
C THR A 68 -0.52 -5.98 33.28
N ALA A 69 0.08 -7.05 32.76
CA ALA A 69 -0.65 -8.20 32.25
C ALA A 69 -1.41 -8.97 33.35
N ALA A 70 -0.85 -9.05 34.56
CA ALA A 70 -1.42 -9.82 35.66
C ALA A 70 -2.43 -9.03 36.52
N LEU A 71 -2.17 -7.74 36.76
CA LEU A 71 -2.96 -6.89 37.66
C LEU A 71 -3.93 -5.96 36.91
N GLY A 72 -3.78 -5.87 35.58
CA GLY A 72 -4.46 -4.87 34.76
C GLY A 72 -3.73 -3.53 34.73
N GLY A 73 -4.13 -2.70 33.78
CA GLY A 73 -3.59 -1.36 33.54
C GLY A 73 -3.91 -0.87 32.14
N GLU A 74 -3.31 0.24 31.75
CA GLU A 74 -3.47 0.86 30.43
C GLU A 74 -2.15 0.80 29.66
N VAL A 75 -2.24 0.64 28.34
CA VAL A 75 -1.08 0.60 27.44
C VAL A 75 -1.43 1.37 26.18
N GLU A 76 -0.52 2.24 25.75
CA GLU A 76 -0.65 2.94 24.47
C GLU A 76 -0.32 2.00 23.31
N VAL A 77 -1.22 1.95 22.33
CA VAL A 77 -1.09 1.12 21.14
C VAL A 77 -0.90 2.03 19.93
N PRO A 78 0.13 1.82 19.09
CA PRO A 78 0.30 2.61 17.88
C PRO A 78 -0.85 2.36 16.91
N THR A 79 -1.32 3.42 16.25
CA THR A 79 -2.30 3.32 15.16
C THR A 79 -1.63 3.59 13.82
N ILE A 80 -2.20 3.07 12.73
CA ILE A 80 -1.70 3.28 11.36
C ILE A 80 -1.67 4.76 10.96
N ASP A 81 -2.56 5.57 11.56
CA ASP A 81 -2.71 7.00 11.29
C ASP A 81 -1.92 7.90 12.26
N GLY A 82 -1.07 7.33 13.12
CA GLY A 82 -0.13 8.10 13.96
C GLY A 82 -0.56 8.41 15.39
N GLY A 83 -1.54 7.70 15.95
CA GLY A 83 -2.05 7.90 17.32
C GLY A 83 -3.25 8.85 17.41
N ALA A 84 -3.91 8.88 18.56
CA ALA A 84 -5.03 9.82 18.83
C ALA A 84 -4.56 11.29 18.70
N PRO A 85 -5.46 12.25 18.43
CA PRO A 85 -5.11 13.68 18.53
C PRO A 85 -4.52 14.05 19.90
#